data_AF-A0A4C2EIA8-F1
#
_entry.id   AF-A0A4C2EIA8-F1
#
_cell.length_a   1.000
_cell.length_b   1.000
_cell.length_c   1.000
_cell.angle_alpha   90.00
_cell.angle_beta   90.00
_cell.angle_gamma   90.00
#
_symmetry.space_group_name_H-M   'P 1'
#
loop_
_entity.id
_entity.type
_entity.pdbx_description
1 polymer ?
#
loop_
_entity_poly.entity_id
_entity_poly.type
_entity_poly.pdbx_seq_one_letter_code
_entity_poly.pdbx_strand_id
1 'polypeptide(L)'
;MRLPSSKTTPITVAAVGGVLYAIGVLSWLFSNGVYFTSQEPATLAFGAGYAVIGMVLTGAVPLYLCSRLWLVTPVLVTLWLLGNTVSEWLYGTHLHPLSSYLTVWPLLLGVAVGAGGVEALVRVGLDRGVGRFGLRPLV
;
A
#
# COMPACT_ATOMS: atom_id res chain seq x y z
N MET A 1 -11.76 19.70 31.15
CA MET A 1 -11.11 18.38 30.94
C MET A 1 -10.71 18.28 29.47
N ARG A 2 -9.41 18.19 29.16
CA ARG A 2 -8.94 17.92 27.79
C ARG A 2 -8.91 16.41 27.59
N LEU A 3 -9.69 15.89 26.64
CA LEU A 3 -9.59 14.50 26.20
C LEU A 3 -8.14 14.24 25.75
N PRO A 4 -7.51 13.12 26.15
CA PRO A 4 -6.19 12.77 25.65
C PRO A 4 -6.27 12.61 24.13
N SER A 5 -5.49 13.40 23.38
CA SER A 5 -5.40 13.27 21.93
C SER A 5 -4.83 11.88 21.62
N SER A 6 -5.65 10.99 21.06
CA SER A 6 -5.25 9.65 20.65
C SER A 6 -4.21 9.76 19.54
N LYS A 7 -2.92 9.83 19.91
CA LYS A 7 -1.80 9.67 18.97
C LYS A 7 -1.79 8.27 18.31
N THR A 8 -2.62 7.36 18.82
CA THR A 8 -2.84 5.97 18.39
C THR A 8 -3.65 5.83 17.10
N THR A 9 -4.44 6.82 16.69
CA THR A 9 -5.42 6.64 15.60
C THR A 9 -4.79 6.35 14.22
N PRO A 10 -3.73 7.05 13.76
CA PRO A 10 -3.18 6.83 12.41
C PRO A 10 -2.49 5.47 12.25
N ILE A 11 -1.77 5.03 13.28
CA ILE A 11 -1.05 3.74 13.26
C ILE A 11 -2.06 2.60 13.24
N THR A 12 -3.10 2.67 14.06
CA THR A 12 -4.14 1.64 14.09
C THR A 12 -4.89 1.55 12.76
N VAL A 13 -5.27 2.69 12.16
CA VAL A 13 -5.92 2.72 10.84
C VAL A 13 -5.02 2.10 9.78
N ALA A 14 -3.74 2.46 9.76
CA ALA A 14 -2.76 1.89 8.84
C ALA A 14 -2.56 0.39 9.02
N ALA A 15 -2.39 -0.07 10.26
CA ALA A 15 -2.17 -1.48 10.56
C ALA A 15 -3.38 -2.33 10.19
N VAL A 16 -4.59 -1.91 10.61
CA VAL A 16 -5.83 -2.62 10.29
C VAL A 16 -6.08 -2.62 8.78
N GLY A 17 -5.94 -1.46 8.13
CA GLY A 17 -6.14 -1.34 6.69
C GLY A 17 -5.14 -2.16 5.88
N GLY A 18 -3.86 -2.19 6.29
CA GLY A 18 -2.84 -3.02 5.66
C GLY A 18 -3.12 -4.52 5.83
N VAL A 19 -3.56 -4.96 7.00
CA VAL A 19 -3.94 -6.37 7.23
C VAL A 19 -5.15 -6.74 6.36
N LEU A 20 -6.19 -5.91 6.33
CA LEU A 20 -7.38 -6.15 5.50
C LEU A 20 -7.04 -6.16 4.01
N TYR A 21 -6.15 -5.26 3.57
CA TYR A 21 -5.64 -5.24 2.21
C TYR A 21 -4.92 -6.55 1.86
N ALA A 22 -4.00 -7.00 2.73
CA ALA A 22 -3.27 -8.24 2.52
C ALA A 22 -4.18 -9.45 2.46
N ILE A 23 -5.18 -9.54 3.36
CA ILE A 23 -6.18 -10.61 3.33
C ILE A 23 -6.93 -10.57 1.99
N GLY A 24 -7.47 -9.42 1.59
CA GLY A 24 -8.25 -9.31 0.35
C GLY A 24 -7.44 -9.71 -0.90
N VAL A 25 -6.21 -9.19 -1.02
CA VAL A 25 -5.34 -9.48 -2.16
C VAL A 25 -4.90 -10.95 -2.17
N LEU A 26 -4.45 -11.49 -1.04
CA LEU A 26 -4.00 -12.88 -0.98
C LEU A 26 -5.16 -13.86 -1.19
N SER A 27 -6.33 -13.61 -0.60
CA SER A 27 -7.53 -14.42 -0.83
C SER A 27 -7.93 -14.44 -2.31
N TRP A 28 -7.87 -13.29 -2.98
CA TRP A 28 -8.12 -13.20 -4.42
C TRP A 28 -7.08 -13.95 -5.24
N LEU A 29 -5.80 -13.84 -4.89
CA LEU A 29 -4.72 -14.55 -5.59
C LEU A 29 -4.84 -16.07 -5.45
N PHE A 30 -5.13 -16.56 -4.26
CA PHE A 30 -5.34 -17.98 -3.98
C PHE A 30 -6.58 -18.54 -4.67
N SER A 31 -7.66 -17.78 -4.75
CA SER A 31 -8.86 -18.21 -5.48
C SER A 31 -8.65 -18.28 -7.00
N ASN A 32 -7.63 -17.58 -7.51
CA ASN A 32 -7.22 -17.59 -8.91
C ASN A 32 -6.01 -18.49 -9.19
N GLY A 33 -5.68 -19.41 -8.28
CA GLY A 33 -4.72 -20.49 -8.52
C GLY A 33 -3.25 -20.15 -8.26
N VAL A 34 -2.96 -19.01 -7.60
CA VAL A 34 -1.58 -18.65 -7.22
C VAL A 34 -1.23 -19.32 -5.91
N TYR A 35 -0.30 -20.27 -5.91
CA TYR A 35 0.14 -20.96 -4.70
C TYR A 35 1.65 -20.88 -4.51
N PHE A 36 2.07 -20.88 -3.25
CA PHE A 36 3.49 -20.99 -2.89
C PHE A 36 3.89 -22.47 -2.95
N THR A 37 4.98 -22.77 -3.65
CA THR A 37 5.53 -24.13 -3.74
C THR A 37 7.05 -24.09 -3.68
N SER A 38 7.62 -24.98 -2.87
CA SER A 38 9.07 -25.20 -2.73
C SER A 38 9.29 -26.56 -2.08
N GLN A 39 10.32 -27.27 -2.50
CA GLN A 39 10.74 -28.53 -1.86
C GLN A 39 11.42 -28.28 -0.50
N GLU A 40 11.99 -27.09 -0.32
CA GLU A 40 12.64 -26.66 0.91
C GLU A 40 11.70 -25.83 1.78
N PRO A 41 11.42 -26.26 3.04
CA PRO A 41 10.50 -25.55 3.94
C PRO A 41 10.93 -24.12 4.26
N ALA A 42 12.25 -23.88 4.40
CA ALA A 42 12.78 -22.55 4.70
C ALA A 42 12.51 -21.55 3.58
N THR A 43 12.73 -21.97 2.34
CA THR A 43 12.46 -21.17 1.12
C THR A 43 10.97 -20.86 0.98
N LEU A 44 10.09 -21.83 1.29
CA LEU A 44 8.65 -21.63 1.32
C LEU A 44 8.25 -20.57 2.35
N ALA A 45 8.73 -20.71 3.58
CA ALA A 45 8.43 -19.79 4.68
C ALA A 45 8.92 -18.38 4.37
N PHE A 46 10.13 -18.24 3.80
CA PHE A 46 10.68 -16.95 3.41
C PHE A 46 9.86 -16.30 2.29
N GLY A 47 9.54 -17.03 1.23
CA GLY A 47 8.75 -16.50 0.10
C GLY A 47 7.33 -16.08 0.51
N ALA A 48 6.65 -16.94 1.27
CA ALA A 48 5.32 -16.63 1.79
C ALA A 48 5.36 -15.43 2.77
N GLY A 49 6.34 -15.40 3.68
CA GLY A 49 6.54 -14.29 4.61
C GLY A 49 6.81 -12.97 3.89
N TYR A 50 7.69 -12.98 2.90
CA TYR A 50 7.99 -11.82 2.07
C TYR A 50 6.74 -11.26 1.37
N ALA A 51 5.92 -12.13 0.77
CA ALA A 51 4.69 -11.74 0.10
C ALA A 51 3.65 -11.18 1.08
N VAL A 52 3.41 -11.86 2.21
CA VAL A 52 2.44 -11.42 3.23
C VAL A 52 2.84 -10.07 3.82
N ILE A 53 4.08 -9.92 4.26
CA ILE A 53 4.60 -8.66 4.80
C ILE A 53 4.51 -7.56 3.73
N GLY A 54 4.89 -7.88 2.50
CA GLY A 54 4.81 -6.96 1.38
C GLY A 54 3.40 -6.43 1.14
N MET A 55 2.39 -7.29 1.15
CA MET A 55 1.00 -6.86 0.98
C MET A 55 0.52 -6.01 2.16
N VAL A 56 0.88 -6.38 3.40
CA VAL A 56 0.53 -5.57 4.59
C VAL A 56 1.14 -4.18 4.47
N LEU A 57 2.42 -4.06 4.12
CA LEU A 57 3.11 -2.78 3.95
C LEU A 57 2.53 -1.96 2.80
N THR A 58 2.21 -2.61 1.67
CA THR A 58 1.63 -1.97 0.49
C THR A 58 0.28 -1.32 0.79
N GLY A 59 -0.53 -1.89 1.68
CA GLY A 59 -1.76 -1.26 2.17
C GLY A 59 -1.53 -0.27 3.31
N ALA A 60 -0.69 -0.63 4.30
CA ALA A 60 -0.52 0.14 5.53
C ALA A 60 0.20 1.47 5.30
N VAL A 61 1.29 1.49 4.54
CA VAL A 61 2.13 2.68 4.38
C VAL A 61 1.36 3.83 3.70
N PRO A 62 0.66 3.62 2.57
CA PRO A 62 -0.18 4.67 1.98
C PRO A 62 -1.28 5.17 2.91
N LEU A 63 -1.95 4.28 3.66
CA LEU A 63 -2.98 4.65 4.62
C LEU A 63 -2.41 5.44 5.81
N TYR A 64 -1.20 5.09 6.25
CA TYR A 64 -0.50 5.85 7.27
C TYR A 64 -0.18 7.27 6.78
N LEU A 65 0.35 7.42 5.56
CA LEU A 65 0.64 8.73 4.96
C LEU A 65 -0.63 9.56 4.78
N CYS A 66 -1.72 8.93 4.33
CA CYS A 66 -3.02 9.58 4.17
C CYS A 66 -3.60 10.04 5.52
N SER A 67 -3.64 9.16 6.52
CA SER A 67 -4.17 9.50 7.84
C SER A 67 -3.32 10.53 8.58
N ARG A 68 -1.99 10.46 8.44
CA ARG A 68 -1.06 11.32 9.20
C ARG A 68 -0.78 12.66 8.54
N LEU A 69 -0.74 12.72 7.21
CA LEU A 69 -0.30 13.90 6.44
C LEU A 69 -1.34 14.39 5.42
N TRP A 70 -2.51 13.74 5.37
CA TRP A 70 -3.57 14.00 4.41
C TRP A 70 -3.12 13.80 2.95
N LEU A 71 -2.12 12.94 2.74
CA LEU A 71 -1.59 12.58 1.42
C LEU A 71 -2.47 11.50 0.80
N VAL A 72 -3.34 11.89 -0.13
CA VAL A 72 -4.32 10.98 -0.75
C VAL A 72 -3.70 10.25 -1.94
N THR A 73 -2.70 10.85 -2.59
CA THR A 73 -2.06 10.31 -3.79
C THR A 73 -1.48 8.91 -3.58
N PRO A 74 -0.76 8.59 -2.48
CA PRO A 74 -0.27 7.24 -2.23
C PRO A 74 -1.36 6.17 -2.28
N VAL A 75 -2.52 6.45 -1.67
CA VAL A 75 -3.64 5.49 -1.62
C VAL A 75 -4.21 5.28 -3.02
N LEU A 76 -4.42 6.37 -3.78
CA LEU A 76 -4.92 6.29 -5.14
C LEU A 76 -3.96 5.54 -6.07
N VAL A 77 -2.65 5.77 -5.94
CA VAL A 77 -1.64 5.08 -6.73
C VAL A 77 -1.60 3.59 -6.38
N THR A 78 -1.67 3.22 -5.09
CA THR A 78 -1.75 1.80 -4.70
C THR A 78 -2.98 1.11 -5.30
N LEU A 79 -4.16 1.75 -5.23
CA LEU A 79 -5.38 1.21 -5.82
C LEU A 79 -5.31 1.12 -7.35
N TRP A 80 -4.70 2.13 -7.99
CA TRP A 80 -4.48 2.12 -9.44
C TRP A 80 -3.53 0.99 -9.87
N LEU A 81 -2.43 0.78 -9.14
CA LEU A 81 -1.50 -0.32 -9.40
C LEU A 81 -2.18 -1.69 -9.24
N LEU A 82 -3.00 -1.87 -8.19
CA LEU A 82 -3.80 -3.08 -8.03
C LEU A 82 -4.82 -3.24 -9.18
N GLY A 83 -5.51 -2.18 -9.57
CA GLY A 83 -6.45 -2.18 -10.68
C GLY A 83 -5.78 -2.52 -12.02
N ASN A 84 -4.55 -2.03 -12.24
CA ASN A 84 -3.75 -2.41 -13.40
C ASN A 84 -3.44 -3.91 -13.40
N THR A 85 -3.03 -4.48 -12.26
CA THR A 85 -2.83 -5.94 -12.12
C THR A 85 -4.11 -6.73 -12.41
N VAL A 86 -5.26 -6.26 -11.93
CA VAL A 86 -6.57 -6.89 -12.22
C VAL A 86 -6.87 -6.83 -13.71
N SER A 87 -6.62 -5.68 -14.36
CA SER A 87 -6.78 -5.51 -15.80
C SER A 87 -5.87 -6.45 -16.59
N GLU A 88 -4.58 -6.51 -16.24
CA GLU A 88 -3.62 -7.40 -16.90
C GLU A 88 -3.99 -8.88 -16.75
N TRP A 89 -4.52 -9.26 -15.59
CA TRP A 89 -5.04 -10.60 -15.34
C TRP A 89 -6.29 -10.90 -16.18
N LEU A 90 -7.28 -10.00 -16.21
CA LEU A 90 -8.53 -10.18 -16.97
C LEU A 90 -8.30 -10.26 -18.48
N TYR A 91 -7.37 -9.45 -19.00
CA TYR A 91 -7.11 -9.36 -20.44
C TYR A 91 -5.90 -10.18 -20.90
N GLY A 92 -5.22 -10.88 -19.99
CA GLY A 92 -4.07 -11.73 -20.31
C GLY A 92 -2.89 -10.96 -20.94
N THR A 93 -2.72 -9.68 -20.63
CA THR A 93 -1.72 -8.81 -21.28
C THR A 93 -0.32 -8.95 -20.68
N HIS A 94 -0.18 -9.73 -19.60
CA HIS A 94 1.08 -10.03 -18.93
C HIS A 94 1.14 -11.53 -18.59
N LEU A 95 2.32 -12.17 -18.67
CA LEU A 95 2.43 -13.63 -18.46
C LEU A 95 2.03 -14.06 -17.05
N HIS A 96 2.46 -13.31 -16.03
CA HIS A 96 2.24 -13.67 -14.63
C HIS A 96 1.92 -12.45 -13.73
N PRO A 97 0.86 -11.66 -14.03
CA PRO A 97 0.58 -10.40 -13.35
C PRO A 97 0.40 -10.59 -11.84
N LEU A 98 -0.26 -11.67 -11.44
CA LEU A 98 -0.57 -11.99 -10.06
C LEU A 98 0.67 -12.31 -9.20
N SER A 99 1.59 -13.15 -9.70
CA SER A 99 2.82 -13.47 -8.96
C SER A 99 3.85 -12.35 -9.07
N SER A 100 3.88 -11.61 -10.18
CA SER A 100 4.67 -10.39 -10.30
C SER A 100 4.26 -9.38 -9.21
N TYR A 101 2.96 -9.18 -8.98
CA TYR A 101 2.47 -8.28 -7.93
C TYR A 101 2.99 -8.64 -6.53
N LEU A 102 3.07 -9.94 -6.21
CA LEU A 102 3.60 -10.44 -4.94
C LEU A 102 5.11 -10.36 -4.79
N THR A 103 5.85 -10.26 -5.90
CA THR A 103 7.33 -10.30 -5.88
C THR A 103 7.93 -8.90 -5.98
N VAL A 104 7.34 -8.04 -6.82
CA VAL A 104 7.82 -6.68 -7.09
C VAL A 104 7.19 -5.62 -6.19
N TRP A 105 6.49 -6.03 -5.12
CA TRP A 105 5.84 -5.12 -4.18
C TRP A 105 6.74 -3.99 -3.63
N PRO A 106 8.07 -4.14 -3.42
CA PRO A 106 8.90 -3.02 -2.97
C PRO A 106 8.94 -1.88 -3.99
N LEU A 107 8.96 -2.22 -5.29
CA LEU A 107 8.92 -1.24 -6.37
C LEU A 107 7.56 -0.54 -6.42
N LEU A 108 6.47 -1.32 -6.33
CA LEU A 108 5.10 -0.79 -6.32
C LEU A 108 4.86 0.16 -5.14
N LEU A 109 5.32 -0.24 -3.96
CA LEU A 109 5.28 0.60 -2.76
C LEU A 109 6.14 1.85 -2.94
N GLY A 110 7.34 1.72 -3.52
CA GLY A 110 8.21 2.84 -3.85
C GLY A 110 7.53 3.86 -4.78
N VAL A 111 6.80 3.40 -5.80
CA VAL A 111 6.02 4.26 -6.70
C VAL A 111 4.92 5.00 -5.94
N ALA A 112 4.14 4.30 -5.11
CA ALA A 112 3.07 4.90 -4.32
C ALA A 112 3.60 5.95 -3.32
N VAL A 113 4.68 5.64 -2.61
CA VAL A 113 5.34 6.56 -1.67
C VAL A 113 5.97 7.74 -2.41
N GLY A 114 6.62 7.50 -3.55
CA GLY A 114 7.20 8.53 -4.39
C GLY A 114 6.16 9.54 -4.87
N ALA A 115 4.99 9.06 -5.30
CA ALA A 115 3.87 9.91 -5.68
C ALA A 115 3.36 10.76 -4.49
N GLY A 116 3.32 10.20 -3.28
CA GLY A 116 3.06 10.96 -2.05
C GLY A 116 4.13 12.01 -1.75
N GLY A 117 5.39 11.71 -2.03
CA GLY A 117 6.50 12.67 -1.94
C GLY A 117 6.29 13.87 -2.86
N VAL A 118 5.88 13.62 -4.11
CA VAL A 118 5.53 14.68 -5.06
C VAL A 118 4.35 15.53 -4.55
N GLU A 119 3.26 14.88 -4.10
CA GLU A 119 2.12 15.58 -3.50
C GLU A 119 2.56 16.45 -2.31
N ALA A 120 3.41 15.92 -1.43
CA ALA A 120 3.91 16.63 -0.26
C ALA A 120 4.76 17.85 -0.65
N LEU A 121 5.65 17.73 -1.64
CA LEU A 121 6.47 18.83 -2.14
C LEU A 121 5.61 19.95 -2.72
N VAL A 122 4.60 19.61 -3.53
CA VAL A 122 3.66 20.59 -4.10
C VAL A 122 2.92 21.33 -3.00
N ARG A 123 2.40 20.61 -2.01
CA ARG A 123 1.67 21.20 -0.88
C ARG A 123 2.53 22.10 -0.02
N VAL A 124 3.78 21.71 0.26
CA VAL A 124 4.74 22.55 0.99
C VAL A 124 5.09 23.81 0.19
N GLY A 125 5.23 23.71 -1.13
CA GLY A 125 5.44 24.87 -2.00
C GLY A 125 4.26 25.85 -1.97
N LEU A 126 3.03 25.33 -2.06
CA LEU A 126 1.80 26.13 -1.98
C LEU A 126 1.62 26.78 -0.61
N ASP A 127 1.94 26.07 0.47
CA ASP A 127 1.85 26.61 1.82
C ASP A 127 2.81 27.77 2.02
N ARG A 128 4.04 27.66 1.49
CA ARG A 128 5.03 28.75 1.55
C ARG A 128 4.69 29.94 0.64
N GLY A 129 4.08 29.70 -0.52
CA GLY A 129 3.75 30.75 -1.48
C GLY A 129 2.44 31.48 -1.19
N VAL A 130 1.40 30.75 -0.79
CA VAL A 130 0.01 31.23 -0.68
C VAL A 130 -0.54 31.12 0.74
N GLY A 131 0.18 30.47 1.67
CA GLY A 131 -0.27 30.26 3.06
C GLY A 131 -1.43 29.28 3.19
N ARG A 132 -1.64 28.39 2.21
CA ARG A 132 -2.76 27.43 2.16
C ARG A 132 -2.25 26.03 1.76
N PHE A 133 -2.99 24.99 2.14
CA PHE A 133 -2.77 23.58 1.79
C PHE A 133 -1.53 22.90 2.40
N GLY A 134 -0.97 23.43 3.49
CA GLY A 134 0.08 22.73 4.26
C GLY A 134 -0.31 21.33 4.71
N LEU A 135 0.71 20.49 4.98
CA LEU A 135 0.53 19.12 5.46
C LEU A 135 -0.15 19.12 6.82
N ARG A 136 -1.30 18.42 6.92
CA ARG A 136 -2.09 18.34 8.16
C ARG A 136 -2.53 16.89 8.40
N PRO A 137 -2.71 16.47 9.65
CA PRO A 137 -3.33 15.19 9.97
C PRO A 137 -4.79 15.16 9.52
N LEU A 138 -5.25 13.99 9.07
CA LEU A 138 -6.67 13.72 8.83
C LEU A 138 -7.44 13.48 10.14
N VAL A 139 -6.73 12.95 11.15
CA VAL A 139 -7.24 12.52 12.47
C VAL A 139 -6.35 13.00 13.61
#